data_AF-A0A5C8V6S3-F1
#
_entry.id   AF-A0A5C8V6S3-F1
#
_cell.length_a   1.000
_cell.length_b   1.000
_cell.length_c   1.000
_cell.angle_alpha   90.00
_cell.angle_beta   90.00
_cell.angle_gamma   90.00
#
_symmetry.space_group_name_H-M   'P 1'
#
loop_
_entity.id
_entity.type
_entity.pdbx_description
1 polymer ?
#
loop_
_entity_poly.entity_id
_entity_poly.type
_entity_poly.pdbx_seq_one_letter_code
_entity_poly.pdbx_strand_id
1 'polypeptide(L)'
;MELKSISGQQKRTLLDFYNPKEWPSQWKKMPEMMCELIKTLELIDHEPVWVFTSHAELLFTNKDDYQDWQVLVKVIEIDKKQYYKITAAQENPWHHLTGFSDNHNSAAELVISGLSVSAIGKNRNIFLDSN
;
A
#
# COMPACT_ATOMS: atom_id res chain seq x y z
N MET A 1 -10.76 7.55 -5.78
CA MET A 1 -10.23 8.26 -4.61
C MET A 1 -9.05 9.04 -5.14
N GLU A 2 -8.90 10.31 -4.80
CA GLU A 2 -7.70 11.04 -5.25
C GLU A 2 -6.47 10.56 -4.44
N LEU A 3 -5.51 9.96 -5.14
CA LEU A 3 -4.25 9.48 -4.58
C LEU A 3 -3.18 10.57 -4.71
N LYS A 4 -2.92 11.30 -3.64
CA LYS A 4 -1.93 12.38 -3.62
C LYS A 4 -0.53 11.81 -3.40
N SER A 5 0.35 11.98 -4.38
CA SER A 5 1.77 11.68 -4.20
C SER A 5 2.38 12.63 -3.20
N ILE A 6 3.18 12.12 -2.25
CA ILE A 6 3.92 12.97 -1.32
C ILE A 6 4.99 13.79 -2.06
N SER A 7 5.22 15.04 -1.63
CA SER A 7 6.05 16.04 -2.32
C SER A 7 7.52 15.67 -2.44
N GLY A 8 8.02 14.83 -1.53
CA GLY A 8 9.39 14.35 -1.57
C GLY A 8 9.61 13.11 -2.44
N GLN A 9 8.58 12.55 -3.08
CA GLN A 9 8.71 11.35 -3.92
C GLN A 9 9.39 11.70 -5.25
N GLN A 10 10.10 10.75 -5.85
CA GLN A 10 10.68 10.93 -7.20
C GLN A 10 9.61 11.41 -8.18
N LYS A 11 9.99 12.17 -9.21
CA LYS A 11 9.08 12.76 -10.23
C LYS A 11 8.17 11.76 -10.99
N ARG A 12 8.30 10.46 -10.73
CA ARG A 12 7.55 9.38 -11.38
C ARG A 12 6.21 9.21 -10.68
N THR A 13 5.15 8.95 -11.43
CA THR A 13 3.84 8.61 -10.83
C THR A 13 3.90 7.23 -10.15
N LEU A 14 2.92 6.90 -9.31
CA LEU A 14 2.81 5.58 -8.69
C LEU A 14 2.73 4.47 -9.75
N LEU A 15 1.98 4.70 -10.83
CA LEU A 15 1.85 3.77 -11.95
C LEU A 15 3.16 3.61 -12.72
N ASP A 16 3.93 4.70 -12.89
CA ASP A 16 5.26 4.62 -13.52
C ASP A 16 6.22 3.79 -12.65
N PHE A 17 6.20 4.00 -11.33
CA PHE A 17 7.04 3.24 -10.40
C PHE A 17 6.75 1.74 -10.46
N TYR A 18 5.47 1.36 -10.54
CA TYR A 18 5.04 -0.03 -10.66
C TYR A 18 4.90 -0.51 -12.11
N ASN A 19 5.52 0.16 -13.09
CA ASN A 19 5.46 -0.31 -14.48
C ASN A 19 6.16 -1.68 -14.62
N PRO A 20 5.44 -2.77 -14.97
CA PRO A 20 6.04 -4.12 -15.01
C PRO A 20 7.21 -4.28 -15.98
N LYS A 21 7.36 -3.36 -16.95
CA LYS A 21 8.48 -3.33 -17.90
C LYS A 21 9.79 -2.86 -17.26
N GLU A 22 9.73 -2.14 -16.15
CA GLU A 22 10.91 -1.61 -15.44
C GLU A 22 11.41 -2.57 -14.35
N TRP A 23 10.64 -3.61 -14.03
CA TRP A 23 10.99 -4.59 -12.99
C TRP A 23 11.62 -5.86 -13.57
N PRO A 24 12.50 -6.54 -12.82
CA PRO A 24 13.04 -7.84 -13.22
C PRO A 24 11.94 -8.85 -13.58
N SER A 25 12.20 -9.71 -14.57
CA SER A 25 11.20 -10.66 -15.11
C SER A 25 10.57 -11.55 -14.03
N GLN A 26 11.35 -11.97 -13.05
CA GLN A 26 10.94 -12.75 -11.90
C GLN A 26 9.91 -12.05 -11.00
N TRP A 27 9.80 -10.72 -11.07
CA TRP A 27 8.97 -9.93 -10.16
C TRP A 27 7.74 -9.36 -10.84
N LYS A 28 7.53 -9.55 -12.15
CA LYS A 28 6.49 -8.90 -12.98
C LYS A 28 5.07 -8.93 -12.42
N LYS A 29 4.71 -9.99 -11.70
CA LYS A 29 3.35 -10.14 -11.15
C LYS A 29 3.04 -9.14 -10.02
N MET A 30 4.02 -8.80 -9.18
CA MET A 30 3.85 -7.80 -8.12
C MET A 30 3.52 -6.39 -8.65
N PRO A 31 4.29 -5.79 -9.58
CA PRO A 31 3.99 -4.48 -10.15
C PRO A 31 2.67 -4.49 -10.93
N GLU A 32 2.31 -5.59 -11.60
CA GLU A 32 0.98 -5.76 -12.22
C GLU A 32 -0.13 -5.66 -11.16
N MET A 33 -0.01 -6.42 -10.07
CA MET A 33 -0.97 -6.40 -8.97
C MET A 33 -1.08 -5.00 -8.34
N MET A 34 0.04 -4.31 -8.11
CA MET A 34 0.03 -2.95 -7.55
C MET A 34 -0.62 -1.94 -8.52
N CYS A 35 -0.31 -2.01 -9.82
CA CYS A 35 -0.93 -1.16 -10.83
C CYS A 35 -2.45 -1.33 -10.87
N GLU A 36 -2.94 -2.57 -10.88
CA GLU A 36 -4.38 -2.82 -10.89
C GLU A 36 -5.04 -2.30 -9.60
N LEU A 37 -4.42 -2.50 -8.44
CA LEU A 37 -4.93 -1.95 -7.18
C LEU A 37 -5.01 -0.41 -7.20
N ILE A 38 -3.96 0.27 -7.68
CA ILE A 38 -3.93 1.74 -7.77
C ILE A 38 -5.09 2.24 -8.65
N LYS A 39 -5.25 1.66 -9.85
CA LYS A 39 -6.35 2.02 -10.75
C LYS A 39 -7.72 1.79 -10.10
N THR A 40 -7.90 0.66 -9.39
CA THR A 40 -9.15 0.38 -8.68
C THR A 40 -9.42 1.42 -7.60
N LEU A 41 -8.43 1.79 -6.79
CA LEU A 41 -8.57 2.80 -5.74
C LEU A 41 -8.92 4.18 -6.32
N GLU A 42 -8.35 4.56 -7.46
CA GLU A 42 -8.66 5.82 -8.14
C GLU A 42 -10.14 5.94 -8.56
N LEU A 43 -10.82 4.81 -8.78
CA LEU A 43 -12.25 4.77 -9.15
C LEU A 43 -13.23 4.85 -7.97
N ILE A 44 -12.78 4.67 -6.72
CA ILE A 44 -13.65 4.63 -5.54
C ILE A 44 -13.98 6.04 -5.04
N ASP A 45 -15.24 6.39 -4.80
CA ASP A 45 -15.56 7.69 -4.17
C ASP A 45 -15.13 7.71 -2.70
N HIS A 46 -14.09 8.48 -2.37
CA HIS A 46 -13.48 8.59 -1.05
C HIS A 46 -12.67 9.89 -0.95
N GLU A 47 -12.50 10.42 0.26
CA GLU A 47 -11.66 11.59 0.51
C GLU A 47 -10.23 11.40 0.00
N PRO A 48 -9.55 12.47 -0.46
CA PRO A 48 -8.17 12.38 -0.92
C PRO A 48 -7.24 11.87 0.17
N VAL A 49 -6.34 10.95 -0.19
CA VAL A 49 -5.37 10.35 0.73
C VAL A 49 -3.96 10.51 0.16
N TRP A 50 -2.99 10.76 1.04
CA TRP A 50 -1.60 10.83 0.66
C TRP A 50 -1.01 9.44 0.57
N VAL A 51 -0.20 9.18 -0.46
CA VAL A 51 0.30 7.85 -0.75
C VAL A 51 1.72 7.91 -1.32
N PHE A 52 2.52 6.91 -0.99
CA PHE A 52 3.86 6.75 -1.54
C PHE A 52 4.28 5.29 -1.67
N THR A 53 5.32 5.06 -2.46
CA THR A 53 5.89 3.72 -2.67
C THR A 53 7.20 3.57 -1.89
N SER A 54 7.41 2.37 -1.34
CA SER A 54 8.69 1.94 -0.76
C SER A 54 8.98 0.52 -1.23
N HIS A 55 9.94 0.35 -2.13
CA HIS A 55 10.28 -0.95 -2.72
C HIS A 55 9.04 -1.70 -3.26
N ALA A 56 8.57 -2.74 -2.55
CA ALA A 56 7.42 -3.57 -2.92
C ALA A 56 6.14 -3.23 -2.13
N GLU A 57 6.08 -2.02 -1.56
CA GLU A 57 5.04 -1.60 -0.64
C GLU A 57 4.40 -0.27 -1.09
N LEU A 58 3.09 -0.19 -0.92
CA LEU A 58 2.28 1.00 -1.13
C LEU A 58 1.74 1.47 0.23
N LEU A 59 2.08 2.69 0.62
CA LEU A 59 1.79 3.22 1.93
C LEU A 59 0.86 4.43 1.84
N PHE A 60 -0.16 4.45 2.67
CA PHE A 60 -1.15 5.52 2.76
C PHE A 60 -0.93 6.29 4.06
N THR A 61 -1.02 7.61 4.00
CA THR A 61 -0.80 8.54 5.13
C THR A 61 -1.84 9.67 5.08
N ASN A 62 -2.02 10.36 6.20
CA ASN A 62 -2.99 11.44 6.35
C ASN A 62 -2.43 12.81 5.93
N LYS A 63 -1.13 12.93 5.73
CA LYS A 63 -0.45 14.18 5.38
C LYS A 63 0.74 13.90 4.47
N ASP A 64 1.30 14.96 3.91
CA ASP A 64 2.46 14.90 3.04
C ASP A 64 3.75 14.61 3.84
N ASP A 65 3.92 13.37 4.30
CA ASP A 65 5.11 12.94 5.03
C ASP A 65 5.48 11.46 4.86
N TYR A 66 6.71 11.14 5.24
CA TYR A 66 7.28 9.78 5.18
C TYR A 66 7.32 9.08 6.55
N GLN A 67 6.94 9.78 7.62
CA GLN A 67 7.20 9.31 8.99
C GLN A 67 6.10 8.41 9.51
N ASP A 68 4.85 8.70 9.15
CA ASP A 68 3.67 8.01 9.63
C ASP A 68 2.96 7.33 8.44
N TRP A 69 2.32 6.19 8.70
CA TRP A 69 1.43 5.53 7.73
C TRP A 69 0.17 5.05 8.46
N GLN A 70 -0.94 5.05 7.74
CA GLN A 70 -2.27 4.59 8.17
C GLN A 70 -2.58 3.20 7.65
N VAL A 71 -2.25 2.95 6.37
CA VAL A 71 -2.41 1.64 5.74
C VAL A 71 -1.16 1.30 4.94
N LEU A 72 -0.71 0.05 5.05
CA LEU A 72 0.37 -0.53 4.25
C LEU A 72 -0.18 -1.68 3.43
N VAL A 73 0.11 -1.67 2.13
CA VAL A 73 -0.18 -2.76 1.21
C VAL A 73 1.13 -3.36 0.71
N LYS A 74 1.22 -4.69 0.79
CA LYS A 74 2.35 -5.47 0.29
C LYS A 74 1.85 -6.67 -0.49
N VAL A 75 2.53 -7.03 -1.58
CA VAL A 75 2.29 -8.34 -2.22
C VAL A 75 3.18 -9.38 -1.56
N ILE A 76 2.57 -10.44 -1.04
CA ILE A 76 3.27 -11.59 -0.43
C ILE A 76 3.02 -12.85 -1.24
N GLU A 77 3.86 -13.87 -1.05
CA GLU A 77 3.69 -15.18 -1.68
C GLU A 77 3.45 -16.27 -0.61
N ILE A 78 2.39 -17.05 -0.79
CA ILE A 78 2.02 -18.21 0.03
C ILE A 78 1.70 -19.35 -0.93
N ASP A 79 2.35 -20.51 -0.76
CA ASP A 79 2.14 -21.70 -1.61
C ASP A 79 2.22 -21.41 -3.13
N LYS A 80 3.21 -20.59 -3.52
CA LYS A 80 3.44 -20.14 -4.91
C LYS A 80 2.30 -19.27 -5.50
N LYS A 81 1.38 -18.79 -4.67
CA LYS A 81 0.34 -17.83 -5.03
C LYS A 81 0.62 -16.50 -4.38
N GLN A 82 0.30 -15.42 -5.09
CA GLN A 82 0.54 -14.06 -4.62
C GLN A 82 -0.75 -13.42 -4.13
N TYR A 83 -0.65 -12.68 -3.03
CA TYR A 83 -1.76 -12.05 -2.33
C TYR A 83 -1.40 -10.63 -1.93
N TYR A 84 -2.38 -9.73 -1.95
CA TYR A 84 -2.31 -8.48 -1.22
C TYR A 84 -2.40 -8.77 0.28
N LYS A 85 -1.42 -8.31 1.04
CA LYS A 85 -1.47 -8.19 2.49
C LYS A 85 -1.70 -6.71 2.82
N ILE A 86 -2.81 -6.42 3.48
CA ILE A 86 -3.19 -5.07 3.91
C ILE A 86 -3.05 -5.01 5.43
N THR A 87 -2.34 -4.02 5.92
CA THR A 87 -2.15 -3.77 7.36
C THR A 87 -2.58 -2.35 7.67
N ALA A 88 -3.47 -2.17 8.65
CA ALA A 88 -3.84 -0.85 9.16
C ALA A 88 -3.05 -0.52 10.44
N ALA A 89 -2.57 0.72 10.56
CA ALA A 89 -1.90 1.22 11.75
C ALA A 89 -2.92 1.39 12.89
N GLN A 90 -2.59 0.86 14.07
CA GLN A 90 -3.48 0.84 15.22
C GLN A 90 -2.69 1.04 16.51
N GLU A 91 -3.34 1.55 17.56
CA GLU A 91 -2.72 1.75 18.88
C GLU A 91 -2.35 0.43 19.58
N ASN A 92 -3.15 -0.63 19.38
CA ASN A 92 -2.92 -1.93 19.98
C ASN A 92 -2.60 -3.00 18.93
N PRO A 93 -1.38 -3.58 18.93
CA PRO A 93 -0.95 -4.50 17.90
C PRO A 93 -1.60 -5.89 17.94
N TRP A 94 -2.44 -6.18 18.92
CA TRP A 94 -3.04 -7.51 19.09
C TRP A 94 -4.46 -7.61 18.53
N HIS A 95 -5.01 -6.54 17.95
CA HIS A 95 -6.40 -6.48 17.43
C HIS A 95 -6.48 -6.17 15.92
N HIS A 96 -5.41 -6.51 15.20
CA HIS A 96 -5.19 -6.03 13.85
C HIS A 96 -6.21 -6.47 12.80
N LEU A 97 -6.68 -5.48 12.03
CA LEU A 97 -7.15 -5.66 10.66
C LEU A 97 -5.93 -5.92 9.76
N THR A 98 -5.43 -7.16 9.81
CA THR A 98 -4.58 -7.71 8.75
C THR A 98 -5.48 -8.47 7.80
N GLY A 99 -5.69 -7.91 6.62
CA GLY A 99 -6.49 -8.52 5.57
C GLY A 99 -5.62 -9.16 4.49
N PHE A 100 -6.12 -10.25 3.90
CA PHE A 100 -5.51 -10.88 2.73
C PHE A 100 -6.53 -10.95 1.60
N SER A 101 -6.08 -10.68 0.38
CA SER A 101 -6.90 -10.82 -0.82
C SER A 101 -6.04 -11.25 -1.99
N ASP A 102 -6.55 -12.09 -2.89
CA ASP A 102 -5.97 -12.36 -4.21
C ASP A 102 -6.64 -11.53 -5.33
N ASN A 103 -7.60 -10.67 -4.96
CA ASN A 103 -8.39 -9.84 -5.87
C ASN A 103 -8.21 -8.35 -5.55
N HIS A 104 -8.03 -7.51 -6.58
CA HIS A 104 -7.80 -6.07 -6.41
C HIS A 104 -9.03 -5.31 -5.87
N ASN A 105 -10.26 -5.74 -6.18
CA ASN A 105 -11.47 -5.09 -5.64
C ASN A 105 -11.59 -5.34 -4.14
N SER A 106 -11.49 -6.60 -3.71
CA SER A 106 -11.51 -6.93 -2.28
C SER A 106 -10.31 -6.36 -1.53
N ALA A 107 -9.14 -6.25 -2.18
CA ALA A 107 -7.99 -5.56 -1.61
C ALA A 107 -8.26 -4.05 -1.43
N ALA A 108 -8.92 -3.40 -2.39
CA ALA A 108 -9.29 -2.00 -2.28
C ALA A 108 -10.32 -1.77 -1.16
N GLU A 109 -11.32 -2.64 -1.01
CA GLU A 109 -12.26 -2.60 0.13
C GLU A 109 -11.54 -2.71 1.48
N LEU A 110 -10.52 -3.58 1.58
CA LEU A 110 -9.70 -3.72 2.78
C LEU A 110 -8.85 -2.47 3.04
N VAL A 111 -8.34 -1.80 2.00
CA VAL A 111 -7.63 -0.53 2.15
C VAL A 111 -8.55 0.54 2.71
N ILE A 112 -9.75 0.72 2.14
CA ILE A 112 -10.74 1.70 2.61
C ILE A 112 -11.18 1.40 4.04
N SER A 113 -11.47 0.13 4.34
CA SER A 113 -11.80 -0.30 5.70
C SER A 113 -10.65 0.01 6.66
N GLY A 114 -9.40 -0.28 6.26
CA GLY A 114 -8.21 0.04 7.02
C GLY A 114 -8.05 1.54 7.29
N LEU A 115 -8.27 2.39 6.29
CA LEU A 115 -8.21 3.85 6.43
C LEU A 115 -9.21 4.35 7.48
N SER A 116 -10.45 3.85 7.46
CA SER A 116 -11.53 4.26 8.37
C SER A 116 -11.33 3.88 9.84
N VAL A 117 -10.54 2.83 10.12
CA VAL A 117 -10.27 2.37 11.49
C VAL A 117 -8.86 2.69 11.96
N SER A 118 -8.01 3.18 11.06
CA SER A 118 -6.60 3.43 11.37
C SER A 118 -6.47 4.56 12.39
N ALA A 119 -5.63 4.34 13.40
CA ALA A 119 -5.07 5.43 14.18
C ALA A 119 -3.79 5.90 13.47
N ILE A 120 -3.45 7.19 13.57
CA ILE A 120 -2.12 7.67 13.13
C ILE A 120 -1.07 6.95 13.98
N GLY A 121 -0.45 5.93 13.41
CA GLY A 121 0.47 5.07 14.14
C GLY A 121 1.86 5.69 14.19
N LYS A 122 2.32 6.04 15.40
CA LYS A 122 3.74 6.26 15.68
C LYS A 122 4.47 4.91 15.64
N ASN A 123 5.09 4.53 14.53
CA ASN A 123 6.24 3.63 14.60
C ASN A 123 7.23 3.82 13.44
N ARG A 124 8.46 4.09 13.88
CA ARG A 124 9.66 4.38 13.09
C ARG A 124 10.08 3.20 12.22
N ASN A 125 10.56 3.54 11.03
CA ASN A 125 11.51 2.77 10.22
C ASN A 125 11.02 1.38 9.76
N ILE A 126 10.49 1.35 8.55
CA ILE A 126 10.41 0.17 7.66
C ILE A 126 11.83 -0.39 7.34
N PHE A 127 12.90 0.17 7.93
CA PHE A 127 14.31 -0.12 7.66
C PHE A 127 15.09 -0.76 8.83
N LEU A 128 14.44 -1.23 9.91
CA LEU A 128 15.18 -1.81 11.06
C LEU A 128 14.76 -3.23 11.50
N ASP A 129 14.01 -3.98 10.70
CA ASP A 129 13.96 -5.45 10.85
C ASP A 129 15.10 -6.09 10.03
N SER A 130 16.32 -5.75 10.41
CA SER A 130 17.52 -6.52 10.12
C SER A 130 18.13 -6.88 11.47
N ASN A 131 17.78 -8.07 11.96
CA ASN A 131 18.62 -8.93 12.80
C ASN A 131 18.01 -10.33 12.89
#